data_AF-A0A820V2E2-F1
#
_entry.id   AF-A0A820V2E2-F1
#
_cell.length_a   1.000
_cell.length_b   1.000
_cell.length_c   1.000
_cell.angle_alpha   90.00
_cell.angle_beta   90.00
_cell.angle_gamma   90.00
#
_symmetry.space_group_name_H-M   'P 1'
#
loop_
_entity.id
_entity.type
_entity.pdbx_description
1 polymer ?
#
loop_
_entity_poly.entity_id
_entity_poly.type
_entity_poly.pdbx_seq_one_letter_code
_entity_poly.pdbx_strand_id
1 'polypeptide(L)'
;MPIATNGTHIGSPVKTQAPVQEEDDDNRRELERPPDVKEDMRQMGQRQRVTMILNSSEFRDELDAIITDALKHGPHPASLISLQQISELLLPHTSRWTTVSSLSRAGGSVIVPINDIRGVDSTTYSKSERLLRCKLASLYRLIDLFGWSQGIYNHIT
;
A
#
# COMPACT_ATOMS: atom_id res chain seq x y z
N MET A 1 75.72 -61.31 15.16
CA MET A 1 74.62 -62.06 15.82
C MET A 1 73.39 -61.13 15.85
N PRO A 2 72.15 -61.61 15.59
CA PRO A 2 71.50 -61.52 14.26
C PRO A 2 70.19 -60.69 14.15
N ILE A 3 69.89 -60.33 12.88
CA ILE A 3 68.64 -60.19 12.07
C ILE A 3 67.23 -60.07 12.73
N ALA A 4 66.41 -59.13 12.21
CA ALA A 4 64.99 -59.28 11.79
C ALA A 4 64.47 -57.99 11.08
N THR A 5 64.31 -57.95 9.75
CA THR A 5 63.08 -58.16 8.91
C THR A 5 62.06 -57.01 8.84
N ASN A 6 61.77 -56.56 7.61
CA ASN A 6 60.66 -55.69 7.19
C ASN A 6 59.26 -56.29 7.47
N GLY A 7 58.25 -55.43 7.62
CA GLY A 7 56.83 -55.78 7.60
C GLY A 7 55.91 -54.54 7.58
N THR A 8 54.83 -54.64 6.82
CA THR A 8 54.07 -53.56 6.15
C THR A 8 52.72 -53.24 6.82
N HIS A 9 52.26 -51.98 6.70
CA HIS A 9 50.89 -51.42 6.79
C HIS A 9 50.00 -51.75 8.01
N ILE A 10 49.21 -50.75 8.47
CA ILE A 10 47.74 -50.79 8.65
C ILE A 10 47.29 -49.48 9.35
N GLY A 11 46.37 -48.76 8.70
CA GLY A 11 45.18 -48.14 9.33
C GLY A 11 45.37 -46.94 10.27
N SER A 12 44.96 -45.76 9.80
CA SER A 12 44.64 -44.57 10.60
C SER A 12 43.64 -44.86 11.73
N PRO A 13 43.51 -43.93 12.70
CA PRO A 13 42.19 -43.33 12.85
C PRO A 13 42.23 -41.81 12.81
N VAL A 14 41.35 -41.29 11.96
CA VAL A 14 40.85 -39.92 11.93
C VAL A 14 40.38 -39.54 13.33
N LYS A 15 40.92 -38.45 13.89
CA LYS A 15 40.41 -37.87 15.14
C LYS A 15 39.31 -36.87 14.81
N THR A 16 38.10 -37.42 14.82
CA THR A 16 36.85 -36.87 15.38
C THR A 16 36.55 -35.38 15.20
N GLN A 17 35.46 -35.13 14.46
CA GLN A 17 34.67 -33.92 14.37
C GLN A 17 34.44 -33.19 15.70
N ALA A 18 34.46 -31.86 15.66
CA ALA A 18 33.68 -31.00 16.55
C ALA A 18 32.86 -30.03 15.67
N PRO A 19 31.51 -30.06 15.72
CA PRO A 19 30.66 -29.07 15.08
C PRO A 19 30.36 -27.97 16.10
N VAL A 20 31.28 -27.03 16.31
CA VAL A 20 31.07 -25.93 17.27
C VAL A 20 31.49 -24.57 16.71
N GLN A 21 31.97 -24.49 15.47
CA GLN A 21 32.48 -23.23 14.91
C GLN A 21 31.50 -22.46 14.00
N GLU A 22 30.32 -22.99 13.69
CA GLU A 22 29.37 -22.31 12.78
C GLU A 22 28.52 -21.25 13.51
N GLU A 23 28.01 -21.56 14.71
CA GLU A 23 27.14 -20.65 15.49
C GLU A 23 27.86 -19.35 15.90
N ASP A 24 29.15 -19.45 16.29
CA ASP A 24 29.96 -18.29 16.69
C ASP A 24 30.30 -17.36 15.51
N ASP A 25 30.40 -17.92 14.30
CA ASP A 25 30.79 -17.16 13.12
C ASP A 25 29.58 -16.42 12.50
N ASP A 26 28.38 -17.01 12.55
CA ASP A 26 27.14 -16.34 12.13
C ASP A 26 26.73 -15.20 13.09
N ASN A 27 26.87 -15.41 14.40
CA ASN A 27 26.57 -14.38 15.39
C ASN A 27 27.55 -13.18 15.28
N ARG A 28 28.82 -13.46 14.97
CA ARG A 28 29.85 -12.43 14.76
C ARG A 28 29.60 -11.65 13.46
N ARG A 29 29.18 -12.32 12.39
CA ARG A 29 28.73 -11.70 11.14
C ARG A 29 27.48 -10.83 11.34
N GLU A 30 26.59 -11.22 12.25
CA GLU A 30 25.43 -10.41 12.62
C GLU A 30 25.82 -9.12 13.34
N LEU A 31 26.79 -9.18 14.24
CA LEU A 31 27.28 -8.01 14.96
C LEU A 31 28.02 -7.04 14.00
N GLU A 32 28.84 -7.58 13.11
CA GLU A 32 29.68 -6.83 12.16
C GLU A 32 28.93 -6.31 10.92
N ARG A 33 27.67 -6.72 10.70
CA ARG A 33 26.88 -6.23 9.53
C ARG A 33 26.72 -4.70 9.56
N PRO A 34 27.04 -4.00 8.45
CA PRO A 34 26.85 -2.55 8.33
C PRO A 34 25.39 -2.13 8.54
N PRO A 35 25.12 -0.90 9.01
CA PRO A 35 23.76 -0.40 9.29
C PRO A 35 22.81 -0.53 8.10
N ASP A 36 23.28 -0.20 6.89
CA ASP A 36 22.49 -0.26 5.66
C ASP A 36 22.07 -1.70 5.31
N VAL A 37 22.94 -2.68 5.56
CA VAL A 37 22.68 -4.10 5.31
C VAL A 37 21.72 -4.68 6.36
N LYS A 38 21.81 -4.25 7.62
CA LYS A 38 20.86 -4.64 8.66
C LYS A 38 19.45 -4.13 8.35
N GLU A 39 19.36 -2.88 7.90
CA GLU A 39 18.09 -2.27 7.51
C GLU A 39 17.51 -2.94 6.25
N ASP A 40 18.33 -3.23 5.25
CA ASP A 40 17.89 -3.94 4.05
C ASP A 40 17.43 -5.37 4.36
N MET A 41 18.12 -6.10 5.25
CA MET A 41 17.65 -7.42 5.70
C MET A 41 16.34 -7.35 6.49
N ARG A 42 16.12 -6.30 7.30
CA ARG A 42 14.86 -6.06 7.99
C ARG A 42 13.73 -5.79 6.98
N GLN A 43 14.01 -5.01 5.93
CA GLN A 43 13.06 -4.74 4.85
C GLN A 43 12.79 -5.99 4.00
N MET A 44 13.81 -6.78 3.67
CA MET A 44 13.65 -8.07 2.99
C MET A 44 12.80 -9.04 3.82
N GLY A 45 13.02 -9.13 5.13
CA GLY A 45 12.21 -9.95 6.03
C GLY A 45 10.75 -9.49 6.10
N GLN A 46 10.49 -8.18 6.12
CA GLN A 46 9.13 -7.64 6.02
C GLN A 46 8.48 -7.97 4.69
N ARG A 47 9.18 -7.77 3.56
CA ARG A 47 8.70 -8.11 2.23
C ARG A 47 8.35 -9.60 2.12
N GLN A 48 9.20 -10.48 2.66
CA GLN A 48 8.95 -11.92 2.69
C GLN A 48 7.71 -12.29 3.50
N ARG A 49 7.50 -11.66 4.67
CA ARG A 49 6.30 -11.85 5.49
C ARG A 49 5.03 -11.41 4.75
N VAL A 50 5.07 -10.26 4.07
CA VAL A 50 3.94 -9.78 3.25
C VAL A 50 3.65 -10.74 2.11
N THR A 51 4.67 -11.19 1.39
CA THR A 51 4.51 -12.18 0.31
C THR A 51 3.92 -13.50 0.83
N MET A 52 4.30 -13.94 2.02
CA MET A 52 3.74 -15.15 2.63
C MET A 52 2.24 -14.99 2.95
N ILE A 53 1.84 -13.85 3.50
CA ILE A 53 0.43 -13.55 3.80
C ILE A 53 -0.41 -13.48 2.52
N LEU A 54 0.05 -12.73 1.51
CA LEU A 54 -0.65 -12.60 0.22
C LEU A 54 -0.76 -13.93 -0.55
N ASN A 55 0.12 -14.90 -0.25
CA ASN A 55 0.08 -16.23 -0.82
C ASN A 55 -0.63 -17.28 0.03
N SER A 56 -1.02 -16.96 1.26
CA SER A 56 -1.74 -17.90 2.12
C SER A 56 -3.17 -18.13 1.61
N SER A 57 -3.63 -19.38 1.66
CA SER A 57 -5.00 -19.77 1.31
C SER A 57 -6.01 -19.16 2.26
N GLU A 58 -5.68 -19.15 3.55
CA GLU A 58 -6.58 -18.72 4.62
C GLU A 58 -6.91 -17.23 4.50
N PHE A 59 -5.91 -16.41 4.16
CA PHE A 59 -6.11 -14.97 3.93
C PHE A 59 -6.95 -14.71 2.69
N ARG A 60 -6.77 -15.49 1.61
CA ARG A 60 -7.58 -15.37 0.40
C ARG A 60 -9.04 -15.74 0.66
N ASP A 61 -9.27 -16.83 1.38
CA ASP A 61 -10.62 -17.30 1.73
C ASP A 61 -11.36 -16.27 2.61
N GLU A 62 -10.67 -15.64 3.57
CA GLU A 62 -11.23 -14.57 4.40
C GLU A 62 -11.56 -13.32 3.57
N LEU A 63 -10.68 -12.92 2.63
CA LEU A 63 -10.95 -11.81 1.71
C LEU A 63 -12.15 -12.11 0.80
N ASP A 64 -12.26 -13.32 0.26
CA ASP A 64 -13.38 -13.73 -0.58
C ASP A 64 -14.70 -13.74 0.19
N ALA A 65 -14.68 -14.12 1.48
CA ALA A 65 -15.85 -14.01 2.36
C ALA A 65 -16.28 -12.56 2.56
N ILE A 66 -15.34 -11.65 2.83
CA ILE A 66 -15.62 -10.21 3.01
C ILE A 66 -16.14 -9.57 1.71
N ILE A 67 -15.53 -9.90 0.56
CA ILE A 67 -15.98 -9.41 -0.75
C ILE A 67 -17.38 -9.92 -1.07
N THR A 68 -17.64 -11.20 -0.83
CA THR A 68 -18.95 -11.80 -1.06
C THR A 68 -20.02 -11.16 -0.18
N ASP A 69 -19.69 -10.86 1.08
CA ASP A 69 -20.59 -10.16 1.99
C ASP A 69 -20.88 -8.72 1.53
N ALA A 70 -19.84 -7.98 1.12
CA ALA A 70 -19.98 -6.63 0.58
C ALA A 70 -20.76 -6.59 -0.75
N LEU A 71 -20.65 -7.60 -1.59
CA LEU A 71 -21.44 -7.71 -2.84
C LEU A 71 -22.91 -8.04 -2.57
N LYS A 72 -23.21 -8.84 -1.53
CA LYS A 72 -24.58 -9.22 -1.17
C LYS A 72 -25.32 -8.11 -0.40
N HIS A 73 -24.65 -7.46 0.55
CA HIS A 73 -25.26 -6.49 1.46
C HIS A 73 -24.96 -5.03 1.08
N GLY A 74 -24.16 -4.81 0.04
CA GLY A 74 -23.63 -3.50 -0.32
C GLY A 74 -22.50 -3.07 0.64
N PRO A 75 -21.76 -1.99 0.31
CA PRO A 75 -20.71 -1.49 1.17
C PRO A 75 -21.28 -1.09 2.53
N HIS A 76 -20.90 -1.82 3.57
CA HIS A 76 -21.34 -1.56 4.93
C HIS A 76 -20.91 -0.15 5.36
N PRO A 77 -21.79 0.68 5.97
CA PRO A 77 -21.46 2.06 6.31
C PRO A 77 -20.21 2.18 7.20
N ALA A 78 -19.93 1.18 8.04
CA ALA A 78 -18.72 1.15 8.87
C ALA A 78 -17.43 0.94 8.05
N SER A 79 -17.46 0.18 6.94
CA SER A 79 -16.29 -0.03 6.08
C SER A 79 -15.98 1.21 5.22
N LEU A 80 -17.00 1.99 4.87
CA LEU A 80 -16.80 3.28 4.21
C LEU A 80 -16.21 4.32 5.17
N ILE A 81 -16.65 4.34 6.42
CA ILE A 81 -16.11 5.23 7.46
C ILE A 81 -14.65 4.86 7.78
N SER A 82 -14.32 3.56 7.89
CA SER A 82 -12.94 3.15 8.13
C SER A 82 -12.02 3.50 6.95
N LEU A 83 -12.47 3.29 5.70
CA LEU A 83 -11.73 3.74 4.51
C LEU A 83 -11.53 5.26 4.48
N GLN A 84 -12.53 6.04 4.92
CA GLN A 84 -12.41 7.48 5.07
C GLN A 84 -11.34 7.84 6.12
N GLN A 85 -11.37 7.21 7.29
CA GLN A 85 -10.41 7.44 8.37
C GLN A 85 -8.97 7.07 7.96
N ILE A 86 -8.81 5.95 7.23
CA ILE A 86 -7.53 5.51 6.68
C ILE A 86 -7.01 6.54 5.66
N SER A 87 -7.87 7.03 4.77
CA SER A 87 -7.53 8.08 3.80
C SER A 87 -7.09 9.38 4.50
N GLU A 88 -7.80 9.80 5.55
CA GLU A 88 -7.46 10.99 6.33
C GLU A 88 -6.13 10.85 7.08
N LEU A 89 -5.80 9.64 7.54
CA LEU A 89 -4.54 9.34 8.23
C LEU A 89 -3.33 9.28 7.28
N LEU A 90 -3.48 8.66 6.10
CA LEU A 90 -2.39 8.52 5.14
C LEU A 90 -2.17 9.78 4.29
N LEU A 91 -3.15 10.68 4.19
CA LEU A 91 -3.02 11.94 3.45
C LEU A 91 -3.35 13.15 4.35
N PRO A 92 -2.49 13.53 5.31
CA PRO A 92 -2.83 14.51 6.36
C PRO A 92 -2.99 15.97 5.89
N HIS A 93 -2.94 16.26 4.58
CA HIS A 93 -2.93 17.65 4.09
C HIS A 93 -3.76 17.89 2.83
N THR A 94 -4.67 16.98 2.53
CA THR A 94 -5.70 17.23 1.52
C THR A 94 -6.93 17.76 2.22
N SER A 95 -6.99 19.08 2.36
CA SER A 95 -8.29 19.74 2.31
C SER A 95 -9.01 19.15 1.09
N ARG A 96 -10.16 18.53 1.33
CA ARG A 96 -10.98 17.80 0.33
C ARG A 96 -11.43 18.66 -0.86
N TRP A 97 -10.99 19.91 -0.91
CA TRP A 97 -11.18 20.89 -1.98
C TRP A 97 -9.91 21.12 -2.82
N THR A 98 -8.70 20.95 -2.27
CA THR A 98 -7.45 21.41 -2.91
C THR A 98 -6.65 20.30 -3.60
N THR A 99 -6.79 19.04 -3.20
CA THR A 99 -6.09 17.91 -3.85
C THR A 99 -6.55 17.66 -5.28
N VAL A 100 -7.84 17.84 -5.53
CA VAL A 100 -8.39 17.71 -6.89
C VAL A 100 -7.97 18.85 -7.80
N SER A 101 -7.67 20.03 -7.23
CA SER A 101 -7.21 21.21 -7.96
C SER A 101 -5.68 21.30 -8.08
N SER A 102 -4.92 20.66 -7.19
CA SER A 102 -3.45 20.58 -7.30
C SER A 102 -2.99 19.42 -8.19
N LEU A 103 -3.71 18.30 -8.22
CA LEU A 103 -3.38 17.19 -9.12
C LEU A 103 -3.69 17.51 -10.59
N SER A 104 -4.70 18.36 -10.85
CA SER A 104 -5.02 18.83 -12.21
C SER A 104 -3.95 19.74 -12.81
N ARG A 105 -3.07 20.34 -12.00
CA ARG A 105 -1.91 21.11 -12.48
C ARG A 105 -0.72 20.24 -12.90
N ALA A 106 -0.70 18.96 -12.51
CA ALA A 106 0.40 18.02 -12.75
C ALA A 106 0.09 17.01 -13.87
N GLY A 107 -0.70 17.41 -14.88
CA GLY A 107 -0.86 16.63 -16.12
C GLY A 107 -1.74 15.38 -16.04
N GLY A 108 -2.33 15.08 -14.88
CA GLY A 108 -3.31 14.01 -14.72
C GLY A 108 -4.72 14.58 -14.61
N SER A 109 -5.49 14.56 -15.71
CA SER A 109 -6.92 14.88 -15.67
C SER A 109 -7.67 13.80 -14.90
N VAL A 110 -7.72 13.91 -13.57
CA VAL A 110 -8.69 13.18 -12.77
C VAL A 110 -10.02 13.88 -12.98
N ILE A 111 -10.88 13.28 -13.80
CA ILE A 111 -12.26 13.74 -14.02
C ILE A 111 -12.99 13.57 -12.68
N VAL A 112 -13.06 14.64 -11.89
CA VAL A 112 -13.87 14.65 -10.67
C VAL A 112 -15.34 14.74 -11.09
N PRO A 113 -16.18 13.77 -10.68
CA PRO A 113 -17.61 13.85 -10.95
C PRO A 113 -18.17 15.15 -10.37
N ILE A 114 -18.78 15.96 -11.24
CA ILE A 114 -19.36 17.24 -10.88
C ILE A 114 -20.71 16.96 -10.22
N ASN A 115 -20.63 16.58 -8.94
CA ASN A 115 -21.79 16.46 -8.06
C ASN A 115 -21.58 17.39 -6.87
N ASP A 116 -22.15 18.58 -6.99
CA ASP A 116 -22.15 19.67 -6.03
C ASP A 116 -23.13 19.43 -4.87
N ILE A 117 -24.07 18.48 -5.02
CA ILE A 117 -25.11 18.21 -4.03
C ILE A 117 -24.87 16.83 -3.40
N ARG A 118 -24.55 16.81 -2.10
CA ARG A 118 -24.27 15.58 -1.34
C ARG A 118 -25.02 15.57 -0.02
N GLY A 119 -25.34 14.37 0.48
CA GLY A 119 -25.93 14.21 1.81
C GLY A 119 -27.33 14.83 1.93
N VAL A 120 -27.58 15.53 3.02
CA VAL A 120 -28.91 16.10 3.38
C VAL A 120 -29.43 17.10 2.35
N ASP A 121 -28.56 17.84 1.67
CA ASP A 121 -28.97 18.80 0.64
C ASP A 121 -29.56 18.12 -0.60
N SER A 122 -29.25 16.82 -0.81
CA SER A 122 -29.80 16.05 -1.91
C SER A 122 -31.30 15.79 -1.80
N THR A 123 -31.87 15.86 -0.59
CA THR A 123 -33.30 15.70 -0.34
C THR A 123 -34.05 17.03 -0.31
N THR A 124 -33.34 18.15 -0.11
CA THR A 124 -33.89 19.51 -0.09
C THR A 124 -34.33 19.99 -1.48
N TYR A 125 -33.64 19.56 -2.53
CA TYR A 125 -33.86 20.05 -3.90
C TYR A 125 -34.61 19.04 -4.78
N SER A 126 -35.49 19.57 -5.64
CA SER A 126 -36.21 18.76 -6.63
C SER A 126 -35.24 18.11 -7.63
N LYS A 127 -35.64 17.02 -8.29
CA LYS A 127 -34.78 16.35 -9.29
C LYS A 127 -34.35 17.28 -10.44
N SER A 128 -35.26 18.12 -10.92
CA SER A 128 -35.00 19.09 -12.00
C SER A 128 -34.01 20.17 -11.56
N GLU A 129 -34.17 20.70 -10.36
CA GLU A 129 -33.26 21.71 -9.81
C GLU A 129 -31.84 21.15 -9.60
N ARG A 130 -31.72 19.94 -9.04
CA ARG A 130 -30.42 19.28 -8.87
C ARG A 130 -29.68 19.14 -10.19
N LEU A 131 -30.40 18.79 -11.25
CA LEU A 131 -29.83 18.64 -12.59
C LEU A 131 -29.38 19.99 -13.18
N LEU A 132 -30.13 21.07 -12.95
CA LEU A 132 -29.74 22.41 -13.36
C LEU A 132 -28.47 22.89 -12.64
N ARG A 133 -28.38 22.65 -11.33
CA ARG A 133 -27.20 22.99 -10.52
C ARG A 133 -25.96 22.23 -10.96
N CYS A 134 -26.06 20.91 -11.17
CA CYS A 134 -24.96 20.12 -11.71
C CYS A 134 -24.50 20.62 -13.09
N LYS A 135 -25.43 21.00 -13.98
CA LYS A 135 -25.07 21.60 -15.29
C LYS A 135 -24.36 22.94 -15.12
N LEU A 136 -24.87 23.81 -14.25
CA LEU A 136 -24.26 25.11 -13.98
C LEU A 136 -22.85 24.95 -13.40
N ALA A 137 -22.67 24.11 -12.39
CA ALA A 137 -21.38 23.79 -11.80
C ALA A 137 -20.40 23.22 -12.85
N SER A 138 -20.90 22.40 -13.78
CA SER A 138 -20.10 21.85 -14.88
C SER A 138 -19.61 22.92 -15.84
N LEU A 139 -20.45 23.92 -16.13
CA LEU A 139 -20.10 25.02 -17.01
C LEU A 139 -19.01 25.92 -16.40
N TYR A 140 -19.10 26.24 -15.09
CA TYR A 140 -18.03 26.98 -14.40
C TYR A 140 -16.68 26.24 -14.48
N ARG A 141 -16.67 24.91 -14.30
CA ARG A 141 -15.43 24.11 -14.42
C ARG A 141 -14.86 24.15 -15.83
N LEU A 142 -15.71 24.14 -16.85
CA LEU A 142 -15.29 24.22 -18.24
C LEU A 142 -14.66 25.58 -18.55
N ILE A 143 -15.27 26.66 -18.07
CA ILE A 143 -14.78 28.04 -18.22
C ILE A 143 -13.42 28.20 -17.55
N ASP A 144 -13.25 27.67 -16.34
CA ASP A 144 -11.95 27.68 -15.64
C ASP A 144 -10.89 26.87 -16.40
N LEU A 145 -11.26 25.69 -16.94
CA LEU A 145 -10.34 24.83 -17.69
C LEU A 145 -9.82 25.50 -18.96
N PHE A 146 -10.68 26.22 -19.68
CA PHE A 146 -10.29 26.96 -20.89
C PHE A 146 -9.70 28.34 -20.60
N GLY A 147 -9.59 28.75 -19.34
CA GLY A 147 -9.08 30.06 -18.96
C GLY A 147 -9.98 31.22 -19.39
N TRP A 148 -11.28 30.97 -19.57
CA TRP A 148 -12.26 31.99 -19.93
C TRP A 148 -12.79 32.76 -18.71
N SER A 149 -12.40 32.35 -17.49
CA SER A 149 -12.87 33.00 -16.28
C SER A 149 -12.20 34.35 -16.03
N GLN A 150 -13.01 35.41 -15.94
CA GLN A 150 -12.66 36.72 -15.37
C GLN A 150 -12.77 36.76 -13.82
N GLY A 151 -12.29 35.72 -13.13
CA GLY A 151 -12.37 35.64 -11.66
C GLY A 151 -13.80 35.76 -11.10
N ILE A 152 -14.02 36.68 -10.15
CA ILE A 152 -15.32 36.89 -9.48
C ILE A 152 -16.37 37.62 -10.34
N TYR A 153 -16.00 38.09 -11.53
CA TYR A 153 -16.89 38.82 -12.42
C TYR A 153 -17.69 37.92 -13.37
N ASN A 154 -17.46 36.60 -13.34
CA ASN A 154 -18.27 35.66 -14.12
C ASN A 154 -19.58 35.39 -13.39
N HIS A 155 -20.69 35.76 -14.02
CA HIS A 155 -22.02 35.38 -13.56
C HIS A 155 -22.77 34.66 -14.68
N ILE A 156 -23.28 33.48 -14.35
CA ILE A 156 -24.04 32.61 -15.24
C ILE A 156 -25.30 32.22 -14.47
N THR A 157 -26.46 32.48 -15.07
CA THR A 157 -27.79 32.29 -14.47
C THR A 157 -28.60 31.30 -15.29
#